data_AF-A0A8S2Y1Y6-F1
#
_entry.id   AF-A0A8S2Y1Y6-F1
#
_cell.length_a   1.000
_cell.length_b   1.000
_cell.length_c   1.000
_cell.angle_alpha   90.00
_cell.angle_beta   90.00
_cell.angle_gamma   90.00
#
_symmetry.space_group_name_H-M   'P 1'
#
loop_
_entity.id
_entity.type
_entity.pdbx_description
1 polymer ?
#
loop_
_entity_poly.entity_id
_entity_poly.type
_entity_poly.pdbx_seq_one_letter_code
_entity_poly.pdbx_strand_id
1 'polypeptide(L)'
;MLSDKINTWKLKSIQKIQEDAEEARQQVQTLIALNNGKTTSCVHKITQELKQDRQNHGFDERDLNKWKKKLDELKLNVSKSDLYIDEQQSENDFITNLLAKEKESFERVCGPVSIKENVQLASHNFNIFPISGEFVAEDNIILENSYQSNSSYGWAGHNEVYTNGKCSKKVNGYTSDYSKGDVIELTLDCDHHLIRMTNIRSTKSYEINVDLKGCPFPWMLHLNLFHHQTRIRVNLLRVSRKQ
;
A
#
# COMPACT_ATOMS: atom_id res chain seq x y z
N MET A 1 -2.28 0.56 55.79
CA MET A 1 -1.08 0.80 54.96
C MET A 1 -1.11 0.07 53.62
N LEU A 2 -1.24 -1.27 53.55
CA LEU A 2 -1.30 -1.97 52.24
C LEU A 2 -2.60 -1.66 51.46
N SER A 3 -3.75 -1.68 52.14
CA SER A 3 -5.05 -1.33 51.55
C SER A 3 -5.06 0.08 50.94
N ASP A 4 -4.46 1.06 51.63
CA ASP A 4 -4.38 2.45 51.18
C ASP A 4 -3.52 2.60 49.92
N LYS A 5 -2.42 1.83 49.84
CA LYS A 5 -1.57 1.77 48.63
C LYS A 5 -2.32 1.17 47.44
N ILE A 6 -3.09 0.10 47.66
CA ILE A 6 -3.91 -0.53 46.62
C ILE A 6 -4.99 0.43 46.13
N ASN A 7 -5.69 1.11 47.03
CA ASN A 7 -6.72 2.09 46.67
C ASN A 7 -6.13 3.26 45.88
N THR A 8 -4.96 3.75 46.29
CA THR A 8 -4.24 4.82 45.58
C THR A 8 -3.83 4.38 44.18
N TRP A 9 -3.28 3.18 44.04
CA TRP A 9 -2.93 2.60 42.74
C TRP A 9 -4.16 2.47 41.83
N LYS A 10 -5.25 1.91 42.34
CA LYS A 10 -6.51 1.76 41.61
C LYS A 10 -7.04 3.10 41.08
N LEU A 11 -7.08 4.13 41.92
CA LEU A 11 -7.57 5.45 41.53
C LEU A 11 -6.69 6.07 40.43
N LYS A 12 -5.36 5.97 40.57
CA LYS A 12 -4.42 6.45 39.55
C LYS A 12 -4.58 5.73 38.22
N SER A 13 -4.77 4.40 38.23
CA SER A 13 -4.99 3.63 37.01
C SER A 13 -6.29 4.01 36.31
N ILE A 14 -7.39 4.18 37.07
CA ILE A 14 -8.67 4.63 36.50
C ILE A 14 -8.52 6.01 35.88
N GLN A 15 -7.86 6.93 36.58
CA GLN A 15 -7.62 8.28 36.08
C GLN A 15 -6.81 8.26 34.77
N LYS A 16 -5.70 7.51 34.72
CA LYS A 16 -4.87 7.39 33.49
C LYS A 16 -5.68 6.85 32.31
N ILE A 17 -6.48 5.79 32.51
CA ILE A 17 -7.34 5.23 31.45
C ILE A 17 -8.35 6.27 30.95
N GLN A 18 -8.90 7.09 31.84
CA GLN A 18 -9.84 8.15 31.46
C GLN A 18 -9.17 9.27 30.67
N GLU A 19 -7.96 9.67 31.05
CA GLU A 19 -7.15 10.66 30.35
C GLU A 19 -6.79 10.18 28.95
N ASP A 20 -6.25 8.96 28.82
CA ASP A 20 -5.86 8.36 27.53
C ASP A 20 -7.08 8.20 26.59
N ALA A 21 -8.23 7.78 27.14
CA ALA A 21 -9.46 7.64 26.36
C ALA A 21 -10.00 8.99 25.88
N GLU A 22 -9.86 10.05 26.68
CA GLU A 22 -10.30 11.39 26.28
C GLU A 22 -9.37 11.98 25.22
N GLU A 23 -8.06 11.78 25.34
CA GLU A 23 -7.10 12.15 24.30
C GLU A 23 -7.42 11.46 22.97
N ALA A 24 -7.65 10.14 22.99
CA ALA A 24 -8.01 9.40 21.78
C ALA A 24 -9.31 9.93 21.14
N ARG A 25 -10.31 10.32 21.94
CA ARG A 25 -11.54 10.96 21.41
C ARG A 25 -11.24 12.30 20.74
N GLN A 26 -10.40 13.13 21.34
CA GLN A 26 -10.00 14.42 20.77
C GLN A 26 -9.25 14.26 19.45
N GLN A 27 -8.37 13.25 19.35
CA GLN A 27 -7.70 12.90 18.10
C GLN A 27 -8.71 12.49 17.02
N VAL A 28 -9.66 11.61 17.32
CA VAL A 28 -10.72 11.21 16.38
C VAL A 28 -11.56 12.41 15.93
N GLN A 29 -11.98 13.28 16.85
CA GLN A 29 -12.74 14.47 16.52
C GLN A 29 -11.95 15.42 15.60
N THR A 30 -10.66 15.59 15.86
CA THR A 30 -9.77 16.42 15.02
C THR A 30 -9.66 15.86 13.61
N LEU A 31 -9.49 14.55 13.47
CA LEU A 31 -9.44 13.88 12.16
C LEU A 31 -10.77 13.99 11.40
N ILE A 32 -11.91 13.79 12.09
CA ILE A 32 -13.24 13.99 11.50
C ILE A 32 -13.42 15.43 11.03
N ALA A 33 -13.05 16.42 11.84
CA ALA A 33 -13.15 17.83 11.49
C ALA A 33 -12.28 18.17 10.27
N LEU A 34 -11.04 17.67 10.22
CA LEU A 34 -10.13 17.84 9.10
C LEU A 34 -10.70 17.25 7.80
N ASN A 35 -11.19 16.01 7.86
CA ASN A 35 -11.76 15.33 6.70
C ASN A 35 -13.05 15.99 6.19
N ASN A 36 -13.92 16.43 7.11
CA ASN A 36 -15.11 17.22 6.77
C ASN A 36 -14.74 18.56 6.12
N GLY A 37 -13.67 19.22 6.60
CA GLY A 37 -13.13 20.43 6.00
C GLY A 37 -12.63 20.21 4.57
N LYS A 38 -11.86 19.14 4.33
CA LYS A 38 -11.40 18.75 2.98
C LYS A 38 -12.58 18.48 2.04
N THR A 39 -13.56 17.70 2.50
CA THR A 39 -14.77 17.38 1.74
C THR A 39 -15.57 18.63 1.39
N THR A 40 -15.80 19.51 2.37
CA THR A 40 -16.53 20.77 2.18
C THR A 40 -15.84 21.68 1.17
N SER A 41 -14.50 21.79 1.23
CA SER A 41 -13.70 22.56 0.28
C SER A 41 -13.80 22.00 -1.15
N CYS A 42 -13.76 20.67 -1.30
CA CYS A 42 -13.90 20.01 -2.61
C CYS A 42 -15.31 20.23 -3.20
N VAL A 43 -16.36 20.05 -2.40
CA VAL A 43 -17.75 20.32 -2.79
C VAL A 43 -17.93 21.78 -3.21
N HIS A 44 -17.37 22.71 -2.43
CA HIS A 44 -17.43 24.14 -2.73
C HIS A 44 -16.75 24.44 -4.08
N LYS A 45 -15.57 23.89 -4.31
CA LYS A 45 -14.83 24.05 -5.57
C LYS A 45 -15.64 23.55 -6.77
N ILE A 46 -16.16 22.32 -6.71
CA ILE A 46 -17.00 21.75 -7.79
C ILE A 46 -18.23 22.63 -8.03
N THR A 47 -18.86 23.14 -6.97
CA THR A 47 -20.02 24.03 -7.06
C THR A 47 -19.70 25.35 -7.75
N GLN A 48 -18.55 25.96 -7.44
CA GLN A 48 -18.12 27.22 -8.08
C GLN A 48 -17.81 27.01 -9.55
N GLU A 49 -17.06 25.97 -9.88
CA GLU A 49 -16.75 25.64 -11.27
C GLU A 49 -18.02 25.33 -12.08
N LEU A 50 -19.02 24.64 -11.50
CA LEU A 50 -20.33 24.43 -12.14
C LEU A 50 -21.08 25.73 -12.43
N LYS A 51 -21.04 26.68 -11.48
CA LYS A 51 -21.67 28.00 -11.65
C LYS A 51 -20.98 28.79 -12.76
N GLN A 52 -19.65 28.72 -12.83
CA GLN A 52 -18.86 29.40 -13.84
C GLN A 52 -19.09 28.81 -15.23
N ASP A 53 -19.08 27.48 -15.38
CA ASP A 53 -19.35 26.81 -16.66
C ASP A 53 -20.77 27.15 -17.16
N ARG A 54 -21.77 27.20 -16.26
CA ARG A 54 -23.15 27.61 -16.58
C ARG A 54 -23.25 29.05 -17.13
N GLN A 55 -22.40 29.96 -16.65
CA GLN A 55 -22.40 31.36 -17.10
C GLN A 55 -21.69 31.54 -18.44
N ASN A 56 -20.69 30.70 -18.74
CA ASN A 56 -19.79 30.90 -19.87
C ASN A 56 -20.30 30.29 -21.17
N HIS A 57 -20.90 29.09 -21.18
CA HIS A 57 -21.47 28.48 -22.39
C HIS A 57 -22.63 27.53 -22.06
N GLY A 58 -23.55 27.31 -23.02
CA GLY A 58 -24.63 26.34 -22.86
C GLY A 58 -24.04 24.94 -22.70
N PHE A 59 -24.38 24.26 -21.59
CA PHE A 59 -23.94 22.91 -21.26
C PHE A 59 -23.98 21.99 -22.48
N ASP A 60 -22.83 21.44 -22.88
CA ASP A 60 -22.76 20.36 -23.85
C ASP A 60 -22.49 19.01 -23.17
N GLU A 61 -22.64 17.91 -23.90
CA GLU A 61 -22.51 16.54 -23.36
C GLU A 61 -21.10 16.23 -22.81
N ARG A 62 -20.07 16.95 -23.26
CA ARG A 62 -18.69 16.79 -22.75
C ARG A 62 -18.57 17.31 -21.33
N ASP A 63 -19.33 18.35 -20.98
CA ASP A 63 -19.40 18.87 -19.61
C ASP A 63 -20.02 17.86 -18.65
N LEU A 64 -21.06 17.13 -19.07
CA LEU A 64 -21.71 16.11 -18.24
C LEU A 64 -20.74 14.99 -17.83
N ASN A 65 -19.93 14.50 -18.76
CA ASN A 65 -18.95 13.45 -18.46
C ASN A 65 -17.83 13.95 -17.52
N LYS A 66 -17.39 15.20 -17.69
CA LYS A 66 -16.43 15.87 -16.79
C LYS A 66 -16.99 15.95 -15.36
N TRP A 67 -18.25 16.37 -15.21
CA TRP A 67 -18.90 16.50 -13.90
C TRP A 67 -19.17 15.16 -13.24
N LYS A 68 -19.63 14.17 -14.01
CA LYS A 68 -19.79 12.80 -13.52
C LYS A 68 -18.49 12.26 -12.94
N LYS A 69 -17.37 12.43 -13.65
CA LYS A 69 -16.05 12.01 -13.17
C LYS A 69 -15.65 12.71 -11.85
N LYS A 70 -15.83 14.03 -11.75
CA LYS A 70 -15.54 14.79 -10.51
C LYS A 70 -16.42 14.36 -9.34
N LEU A 71 -17.69 14.04 -9.58
CA LEU A 71 -18.61 13.52 -8.57
C LEU A 71 -18.22 12.11 -8.14
N ASP A 72 -17.80 11.25 -9.06
CA ASP A 72 -17.29 9.91 -8.74
C ASP A 72 -16.01 9.99 -7.90
N GLU A 73 -15.09 10.89 -8.22
CA GLU A 73 -13.89 11.18 -7.41
C GLU A 73 -14.24 11.69 -6.01
N LEU A 74 -15.18 12.64 -5.92
CA LEU A 74 -15.67 13.13 -4.63
C LEU A 74 -16.31 11.99 -3.81
N LYS A 75 -17.14 11.16 -4.44
CA LYS A 75 -17.79 10.02 -3.78
C LYS A 75 -16.76 9.03 -3.26
N LEU A 76 -15.71 8.78 -4.02
CA LEU A 76 -14.58 7.95 -3.58
C LEU A 76 -13.92 8.55 -2.34
N ASN A 77 -13.59 9.84 -2.36
CA ASN A 77 -12.94 10.54 -1.25
C ASN A 77 -13.79 10.53 0.02
N VAL A 78 -15.10 10.78 -0.09
CA VAL A 78 -16.02 10.75 1.06
C VAL A 78 -16.14 9.34 1.64
N SER A 79 -16.17 8.32 0.79
CA SER A 79 -16.32 6.92 1.22
C SER A 79 -15.05 6.35 1.85
N LYS A 80 -13.89 6.97 1.63
CA LYS A 80 -12.57 6.47 2.04
C LYS A 80 -12.14 6.88 3.45
N SER A 81 -13.09 7.29 4.29
CA SER A 81 -12.82 7.68 5.68
C SER A 81 -12.60 6.43 6.54
N ASP A 82 -11.57 5.65 6.21
CA ASP A 82 -11.13 4.49 6.98
C ASP A 82 -10.29 4.99 8.17
N LEU A 83 -10.96 5.58 9.16
CA LEU A 83 -10.32 5.78 10.46
C LEU A 83 -10.26 4.42 11.17
N TYR A 84 -9.12 4.09 11.74
CA TYR A 84 -8.98 2.92 12.61
C TYR A 84 -8.26 3.30 13.89
N ILE A 85 -8.51 2.50 14.92
CA ILE A 85 -7.84 2.63 16.21
C ILE A 85 -6.70 1.60 16.20
N ASP A 86 -5.48 2.10 16.33
CA ASP A 86 -4.28 1.28 16.50
C ASP A 86 -4.04 1.07 18.00
N GLU A 87 -3.91 -0.19 18.39
CA GLU A 87 -3.64 -0.60 19.76
C GLU A 87 -2.13 -0.77 19.92
N GLN A 88 -1.47 0.20 20.55
CA GLN A 88 -0.02 0.12 20.80
C GLN A 88 0.25 -0.35 22.22
N GLN A 89 0.75 -1.58 22.35
CA GLN A 89 1.28 -2.08 23.62
C GLN A 89 2.71 -1.57 23.81
N SER A 90 2.91 -0.80 24.88
CA SER A 90 4.25 -0.48 25.38
C SER A 90 4.69 -1.61 26.29
N GLU A 91 5.93 -2.12 26.10
CA GLU A 91 6.48 -3.26 26.86
C GLU A 91 6.45 -3.08 28.38
N ASN A 92 6.33 -1.84 28.86
CA ASN A 92 6.36 -1.50 30.28
C ASN A 92 5.04 -0.93 30.83
N ASP A 93 4.02 -0.72 30.00
CA ASP A 93 2.73 -0.20 30.46
C ASP A 93 1.67 -1.30 30.52
N PHE A 94 0.94 -1.35 31.63
CA PHE A 94 -0.23 -2.21 31.79
C PHE A 94 -1.42 -1.77 30.90
N ILE A 95 -1.38 -0.54 30.39
CA ILE A 95 -2.46 0.08 29.61
C ILE A 95 -2.00 0.19 28.16
N THR A 96 -2.79 -0.37 27.25
CA THR A 96 -2.60 -0.21 25.81
C THR A 96 -2.93 1.23 25.41
N ASN A 97 -2.01 1.89 24.71
CA ASN A 97 -2.27 3.22 24.16
C ASN A 97 -3.16 3.07 22.91
N LEU A 98 -4.24 3.85 22.87
CA LEU A 98 -5.14 3.92 21.72
C LEU A 98 -4.76 5.11 20.86
N LEU A 99 -4.28 4.86 19.65
CA LEU A 99 -3.96 5.91 18.69
C LEU A 99 -4.94 5.88 17.53
N ALA A 100 -5.66 6.98 17.33
CA ALA A 100 -6.50 7.14 16.16
C ALA A 100 -5.61 7.46 14.96
N LYS A 101 -5.57 6.56 13.98
CA LYS A 101 -4.81 6.77 12.76
C LYS A 101 -5.76 6.83 11.58
N GLU A 102 -5.47 7.75 10.68
CA GLU A 102 -5.99 7.62 9.32
C GLU A 102 -5.37 6.33 8.79
N LYS A 103 -6.19 5.38 8.32
CA LYS A 103 -5.65 4.30 7.51
C LYS A 103 -4.95 5.00 6.38
N GLU A 104 -3.63 4.86 6.34
CA GLU A 104 -2.86 5.13 5.15
C GLU A 104 -3.41 4.17 4.11
N SER A 105 -4.50 4.61 3.48
CA SER A 105 -4.85 4.14 2.20
C SER A 105 -3.64 4.51 1.39
N PHE A 106 -2.82 3.52 1.06
CA PHE A 106 -1.84 3.61 0.00
C PHE A 106 -2.64 3.96 -1.26
N GLU A 107 -3.00 5.22 -1.38
CA GLU A 107 -3.25 5.87 -2.63
C GLU A 107 -1.90 5.81 -3.31
N ARG A 108 -1.74 4.74 -4.07
CA ARG A 108 -0.55 4.41 -4.84
C ARG A 108 -0.44 5.45 -5.93
N VAL A 109 -0.06 6.67 -5.56
CA VAL A 109 0.31 7.73 -6.49
C VAL A 109 1.76 7.49 -6.86
N CYS A 110 1.97 6.54 -7.76
CA CYS A 110 3.16 6.50 -8.60
C CYS A 110 2.77 7.12 -9.94
N GLY A 111 2.83 8.46 -10.05
CA GLY A 111 2.54 9.15 -11.30
C GLY A 111 1.16 8.81 -11.91
N PRO A 112 0.97 8.90 -13.24
CA PRO A 112 -0.34 8.75 -13.91
C PRO A 112 -0.83 7.29 -14.00
N VAL A 113 -0.64 6.50 -12.95
CA VAL A 113 -1.12 5.11 -12.87
C VAL A 113 -2.19 5.01 -11.78
N SER A 114 -3.43 4.78 -12.21
CA SER A 114 -4.54 4.45 -11.32
C SER A 114 -4.73 2.93 -11.30
N ILE A 115 -4.87 2.35 -10.11
CA ILE A 115 -5.26 0.95 -9.97
C ILE A 115 -6.79 0.90 -10.03
N LYS A 116 -7.31 0.28 -11.09
CA LYS A 116 -8.72 -0.06 -11.20
C LYS A 116 -8.86 -1.58 -11.19
N GLU A 117 -9.73 -2.09 -10.33
CA GLU A 117 -10.27 -3.43 -10.50
C GLU A 117 -11.13 -3.43 -11.79
N ASN A 118 -10.85 -4.40 -12.67
CA ASN A 118 -11.39 -4.58 -14.03
C ASN A 118 -10.89 -3.62 -15.13
N VAL A 119 -9.84 -4.08 -15.85
CA VAL A 119 -9.68 -4.24 -17.33
C VAL A 119 -8.19 -4.64 -17.62
N GLN A 120 -7.91 -5.22 -18.80
CA GLN A 120 -6.60 -5.72 -19.28
C GLN A 120 -5.62 -4.61 -19.75
N LEU A 121 -4.33 -5.00 -19.92
CA LEU A 121 -3.16 -4.34 -20.58
C LEU A 121 -2.26 -3.46 -19.67
N ALA A 122 -0.94 -3.24 -19.84
CA ALA A 122 0.24 -3.92 -20.42
C ALA A 122 1.47 -2.96 -20.40
N SER A 123 2.73 -3.40 -20.12
CA SER A 123 3.99 -2.82 -20.70
C SER A 123 5.32 -3.49 -20.26
N HIS A 124 6.44 -3.04 -20.87
CA HIS A 124 7.84 -3.51 -20.81
C HIS A 124 8.61 -3.22 -19.50
N ASN A 125 9.58 -4.10 -19.22
CA ASN A 125 10.62 -4.03 -18.18
C ASN A 125 10.13 -3.64 -16.78
N PHE A 126 9.84 -4.65 -15.98
CA PHE A 126 9.55 -4.51 -14.56
C PHE A 126 10.51 -5.36 -13.76
N ASN A 127 10.86 -4.90 -12.55
CA ASN A 127 11.56 -5.73 -11.60
C ASN A 127 10.62 -6.06 -10.43
N ILE A 128 10.59 -7.33 -10.03
CA ILE A 128 9.78 -7.82 -8.91
C ILE A 128 10.71 -8.13 -7.75
N PHE A 129 10.56 -7.49 -6.59
CA PHE A 129 11.31 -7.84 -5.39
C PHE A 129 10.42 -8.10 -4.17
N PRO A 130 10.36 -9.32 -3.61
CA PRO A 130 10.13 -9.49 -2.18
C PRO A 130 11.26 -8.82 -1.37
N ILE A 131 10.87 -7.91 -0.48
CA ILE A 131 11.73 -7.27 0.51
C ILE A 131 11.24 -7.66 1.89
N SER A 132 12.13 -8.02 2.80
CA SER A 132 11.85 -8.04 4.23
C SER A 132 12.69 -6.98 4.94
N GLY A 133 12.06 -6.19 5.81
CA GLY A 133 12.75 -5.22 6.64
C GLY A 133 11.76 -4.53 7.59
N GLU A 134 12.20 -4.37 8.83
CA GLU A 134 11.57 -3.53 9.85
C GLU A 134 11.82 -2.06 9.49
N PHE A 135 10.76 -1.25 9.44
CA PHE A 135 10.87 0.20 9.20
C PHE A 135 10.14 0.98 10.29
N VAL A 136 10.88 1.89 10.93
CA VAL A 136 10.37 3.15 11.45
C VAL A 136 10.14 4.05 10.24
N ALA A 137 8.90 4.42 10.00
CA ALA A 137 8.49 5.22 8.85
C ALA A 137 8.65 6.72 9.18
N GLU A 138 9.68 7.36 8.63
CA GLU A 138 9.65 8.79 8.34
C GLU A 138 10.07 8.97 6.87
N ASP A 139 9.12 9.47 6.09
CA ASP A 139 9.19 9.94 4.69
C ASP A 139 9.23 8.92 3.52
N ASN A 140 8.33 9.21 2.56
CA ASN A 140 8.07 8.56 1.26
C ASN A 140 9.26 8.62 0.30
N ILE A 141 10.41 8.06 0.68
CA ILE A 141 11.56 7.92 -0.20
C ILE A 141 11.33 6.65 -1.02
N ILE A 142 11.16 6.80 -2.34
CA ILE A 142 11.46 5.70 -3.27
C ILE A 142 12.85 5.24 -2.87
N LEU A 143 12.97 4.06 -2.24
CA LEU A 143 14.25 3.51 -1.84
C LEU A 143 15.04 3.19 -3.12
N GLU A 144 15.74 4.21 -3.63
CA GLU A 144 16.74 4.07 -4.67
C GLU A 144 17.63 2.90 -4.25
N ASN A 145 17.75 1.93 -5.15
CA ASN A 145 18.59 0.75 -4.93
C ASN A 145 18.10 -0.22 -3.84
N SER A 146 16.80 -0.21 -3.49
CA SER A 146 16.20 -1.30 -2.68
C SER A 146 16.53 -2.71 -3.18
N TYR A 147 16.71 -2.88 -4.49
CA TYR A 147 17.13 -4.14 -5.11
C TYR A 147 18.54 -4.60 -4.73
N GLN A 148 19.35 -3.74 -4.12
CA GLN A 148 20.69 -4.05 -3.59
C GLN A 148 20.67 -4.47 -2.12
N SER A 149 19.52 -4.39 -1.44
CA SER A 149 19.39 -4.90 -0.07
C SER A 149 19.69 -6.40 -0.02
N ASN A 150 20.39 -6.85 1.02
CA ASN A 150 20.64 -8.27 1.25
C ASN A 150 19.36 -9.09 1.46
N SER A 151 18.22 -8.45 1.71
CA SER A 151 16.91 -9.10 1.78
C SER A 151 16.12 -9.09 0.47
N SER A 152 16.70 -8.59 -0.62
CA SER A 152 16.02 -8.47 -1.92
C SER A 152 16.27 -9.67 -2.82
N TYR A 153 15.19 -10.25 -3.31
CA TYR A 153 15.18 -11.35 -4.28
C TYR A 153 14.30 -10.96 -5.44
N GLY A 154 14.63 -11.30 -6.68
CA GLY A 154 13.78 -10.84 -7.77
C GLY A 154 14.29 -11.11 -9.17
N TRP A 155 13.42 -10.84 -10.14
CA TRP A 155 13.78 -10.80 -11.56
C TRP A 155 13.74 -9.38 -12.06
N ALA A 156 14.59 -9.09 -13.02
CA ALA A 156 14.68 -7.81 -13.69
C ALA A 156 14.78 -7.98 -15.21
N GLY A 157 14.73 -6.85 -15.93
CA GLY A 157 15.05 -6.83 -17.36
C GLY A 157 16.45 -7.38 -17.67
N HIS A 158 16.79 -7.52 -18.95
CA HIS A 158 18.14 -7.91 -19.40
C HIS A 158 18.65 -9.26 -18.86
N ASN A 159 17.74 -10.19 -18.53
CA ASN A 159 18.04 -11.52 -17.98
C ASN A 159 18.74 -11.45 -16.61
N GLU A 160 18.48 -10.41 -15.83
CA GLU A 160 19.04 -10.21 -14.50
C GLU A 160 18.15 -10.81 -13.42
N VAL A 161 18.79 -11.49 -12.47
CA VAL A 161 18.17 -12.09 -11.30
C VAL A 161 18.91 -11.59 -10.07
N TYR A 162 18.18 -11.11 -9.08
CA TYR A 162 18.71 -10.65 -7.81
C TYR A 162 18.47 -11.71 -6.75
N THR A 163 19.53 -12.07 -6.04
CA THR A 163 19.49 -12.99 -4.90
C THR A 163 20.34 -12.42 -3.79
N ASN A 164 19.74 -12.16 -2.62
CA ASN A 164 20.40 -11.43 -1.53
C ASN A 164 21.02 -10.10 -1.98
N GLY A 165 20.29 -9.31 -2.76
CA GLY A 165 20.75 -8.01 -3.27
C GLY A 165 21.81 -8.08 -4.38
N LYS A 166 22.30 -9.27 -4.72
CA LYS A 166 23.34 -9.45 -5.75
C LYS A 166 22.72 -9.77 -7.09
N CYS A 167 23.06 -8.97 -8.10
CA CYS A 167 22.64 -9.20 -9.48
C CYS A 167 23.48 -10.31 -10.13
N SER A 168 22.81 -11.26 -10.76
CA SER A 168 23.39 -12.33 -11.57
C SER A 168 22.65 -12.44 -12.91
N LYS A 169 23.36 -12.78 -13.98
CA LYS A 169 22.77 -12.92 -15.32
C LYS A 169 22.49 -14.39 -15.65
N LYS A 170 21.36 -14.66 -16.30
CA LYS A 170 20.97 -15.99 -16.83
C LYS A 170 20.90 -17.10 -15.76
N VAL A 171 20.57 -16.77 -14.53
CA VAL A 171 20.35 -17.75 -13.45
C VAL A 171 19.19 -18.66 -13.84
N ASN A 172 19.36 -19.98 -13.70
CA ASN A 172 18.33 -20.99 -13.99
C ASN A 172 17.69 -20.87 -15.39
N GLY A 173 18.45 -20.43 -16.39
CA GLY A 173 17.93 -20.24 -17.74
C GLY A 173 16.94 -19.09 -17.87
N TYR A 174 16.88 -18.18 -16.89
CA TYR A 174 16.01 -17.01 -16.94
C TYR A 174 16.25 -16.19 -18.20
N THR A 175 15.17 -16.02 -18.96
CA THR A 175 15.10 -15.09 -20.09
C THR A 175 14.03 -14.07 -19.79
N SER A 176 14.37 -12.79 -19.87
CA SER A 176 13.45 -11.66 -19.75
C SER A 176 12.59 -11.56 -21.01
N ASP A 177 11.76 -12.57 -21.27
CA ASP A 177 10.97 -12.77 -22.49
C ASP A 177 9.58 -12.12 -22.43
N TYR A 178 9.40 -11.15 -21.54
CA TYR A 178 8.16 -10.42 -21.37
C TYR A 178 7.83 -9.58 -22.60
N SER A 179 6.55 -9.59 -22.96
CA SER A 179 5.99 -8.74 -24.00
C SER A 179 4.82 -7.94 -23.45
N LYS A 180 4.51 -6.84 -24.15
CA LYS A 180 3.34 -6.02 -23.83
C LYS A 180 2.08 -6.90 -23.91
N GLY A 181 1.38 -7.04 -22.79
CA GLY A 181 0.13 -7.81 -22.70
C GLY A 181 0.29 -9.13 -21.95
N ASP A 182 1.53 -9.50 -21.61
CA ASP A 182 1.79 -10.70 -20.85
C ASP A 182 1.16 -10.61 -19.46
N VAL A 183 0.65 -11.76 -19.00
CA VAL A 183 0.20 -11.95 -17.62
C VAL A 183 1.28 -12.74 -16.91
N ILE A 184 1.74 -12.21 -15.79
CA ILE A 184 2.75 -12.82 -14.95
C ILE A 184 2.09 -13.26 -13.66
N GLU A 185 2.21 -14.55 -13.36
CA GLU A 185 1.81 -15.10 -12.08
C GLU A 185 3.04 -15.19 -11.17
N LEU A 186 2.93 -14.57 -9.99
CA LEU A 186 3.95 -14.67 -8.95
C LEU A 186 3.40 -15.53 -7.81
N THR A 187 4.10 -16.61 -7.50
CA THR A 187 3.79 -17.50 -6.38
C THR A 187 4.86 -17.36 -5.31
N LEU A 188 4.42 -17.11 -4.09
CA LEU A 188 5.27 -17.11 -2.89
C LEU A 188 4.97 -18.40 -2.13
N ASP A 189 5.90 -19.34 -2.13
CA ASP A 189 5.77 -20.61 -1.42
C ASP A 189 6.64 -20.55 -0.16
N CYS A 190 6.00 -20.16 0.94
CA CYS A 190 6.64 -19.97 2.23
C CYS A 190 7.10 -21.27 2.87
N ASP A 191 6.57 -22.42 2.46
CA ASP A 191 6.93 -23.72 3.07
C ASP A 191 8.17 -24.31 2.42
N HIS A 192 8.32 -24.10 1.10
CA HIS A 192 9.50 -24.52 0.35
C HIS A 192 10.55 -23.39 0.22
N HIS A 193 10.30 -22.24 0.84
CA HIS A 193 11.16 -21.05 0.80
C HIS A 193 11.53 -20.64 -0.63
N LEU A 194 10.55 -20.61 -1.55
CA LEU A 194 10.79 -20.25 -2.94
C LEU A 194 9.83 -19.18 -3.42
N ILE A 195 10.30 -18.41 -4.38
CA ILE A 195 9.48 -17.54 -5.21
C ILE A 195 9.50 -18.08 -6.64
N ARG A 196 8.31 -18.20 -7.23
CA ARG A 196 8.13 -18.64 -8.61
C ARG A 196 7.44 -17.55 -9.40
N MET A 197 7.95 -17.27 -10.59
CA MET A 197 7.34 -16.37 -11.55
C MET A 197 7.06 -17.12 -12.84
N THR A 198 5.82 -17.10 -13.29
CA THR A 198 5.35 -17.78 -14.50
C THR A 198 4.80 -16.76 -15.49
N ASN A 199 5.35 -16.74 -16.71
CA ASN A 199 4.75 -16.01 -17.80
C ASN A 199 3.67 -16.89 -18.46
N ILE A 200 2.41 -16.49 -18.31
CA ILE A 200 1.27 -17.30 -18.78
C ILE A 200 1.29 -17.48 -20.31
N ARG A 201 1.77 -16.48 -21.07
CA ARG A 201 1.82 -16.57 -22.54
C ARG A 201 2.88 -17.58 -23.00
N SER A 202 4.10 -17.48 -22.47
CA SER A 202 5.21 -18.35 -22.89
C SER A 202 5.25 -19.68 -22.14
N THR A 203 4.39 -19.86 -21.14
CA THR A 203 4.33 -20.98 -20.19
C THR A 203 5.65 -21.28 -19.47
N LYS A 204 6.61 -20.36 -19.54
CA LYS A 204 7.88 -20.49 -18.83
C LYS A 204 7.72 -20.05 -17.38
N SER A 205 8.30 -20.85 -16.49
CA SER A 205 8.40 -20.56 -15.06
C SER A 205 9.85 -20.46 -14.66
N TYR A 206 10.13 -19.51 -13.76
CA TYR A 206 11.45 -19.30 -13.17
C TYR A 206 11.32 -19.30 -11.66
N GLU A 207 12.30 -19.88 -10.99
CA GLU A 207 12.29 -20.05 -9.54
C GLU A 207 13.55 -19.49 -8.92
N ILE A 208 13.39 -18.88 -7.74
CA ILE A 208 14.47 -18.43 -6.88
C ILE A 208 14.21 -18.99 -5.48
N ASN A 209 15.22 -19.66 -4.91
CA ASN A 209 15.21 -20.06 -3.52
C ASN A 209 15.54 -18.84 -2.64
N VAL A 210 14.76 -18.64 -1.59
CA VAL A 210 14.91 -17.55 -0.63
C VAL A 210 15.58 -18.09 0.63
N ASP A 211 16.70 -17.48 1.02
CA ASP A 211 17.31 -17.74 2.33
C ASP A 211 16.57 -16.95 3.40
N LEU A 212 15.73 -17.64 4.20
CA LEU A 212 14.97 -17.02 5.28
C LEU A 212 15.85 -16.42 6.39
N LYS A 213 17.13 -16.81 6.50
CA LYS A 213 18.04 -16.15 7.45
C LYS A 213 18.39 -14.73 6.98
N GLY A 214 18.50 -14.53 5.67
CA GLY A 214 18.74 -13.22 5.05
C GLY A 214 17.48 -12.43 4.74
N CYS A 215 16.33 -13.10 4.57
CA CYS A 215 15.04 -12.50 4.25
C CYS A 215 13.90 -13.11 5.10
N PRO A 216 13.85 -12.80 6.40
CA PRO A 216 12.80 -13.30 7.29
C PRO A 216 11.43 -12.71 6.94
N PHE A 217 10.35 -13.32 7.42
CA PHE A 217 9.02 -12.72 7.27
C PHE A 217 8.86 -11.46 8.16
N PRO A 218 8.01 -10.48 7.77
CA PRO A 218 7.12 -10.46 6.61
C PRO A 218 7.80 -10.02 5.29
N TRP A 219 7.24 -10.46 4.16
CA TRP A 219 7.70 -10.07 2.82
C TRP A 219 6.81 -8.97 2.22
N MET A 220 7.43 -8.05 1.50
CA MET A 220 6.81 -6.93 0.81
C MET A 220 7.08 -7.01 -0.69
N LEU A 221 6.05 -6.85 -1.52
CA LEU A 221 6.19 -6.82 -2.97
C LEU A 221 6.58 -5.42 -3.45
N HIS A 222 7.80 -5.28 -3.98
CA HIS A 222 8.28 -4.07 -4.63
C HIS A 222 8.32 -4.22 -6.15
N LEU A 223 7.85 -3.20 -6.87
CA LEU A 223 7.76 -3.17 -8.32
C LEU A 223 8.46 -1.92 -8.85
N ASN A 224 9.63 -2.11 -9.48
CA ASN A 224 10.37 -1.01 -10.11
C ASN A 224 9.99 -0.92 -11.60
N LEU A 225 9.45 0.24 -11.99
CA LEU A 225 8.99 0.53 -13.35
C LEU A 225 9.91 1.58 -13.98
N PHE A 226 10.70 1.20 -14.99
CA PHE A 226 11.72 2.10 -15.57
C PHE A 226 11.18 3.04 -16.66
N HIS A 227 10.06 2.70 -17.29
CA HIS A 227 9.51 3.49 -18.39
C HIS A 227 8.32 4.35 -17.93
N HIS A 228 8.32 5.63 -18.28
CA HIS A 228 7.30 6.62 -17.86
C HIS A 228 5.86 6.32 -18.30
N GLN A 229 5.66 5.32 -19.15
CA GLN A 229 4.34 4.89 -19.62
C GLN A 229 4.02 3.45 -19.20
N THR A 230 4.85 2.86 -18.34
CA THR A 230 4.63 1.49 -17.91
C THR A 230 3.44 1.41 -16.97
N ARG A 231 2.52 0.50 -17.26
CA ARG A 231 1.31 0.27 -16.47
C ARG A 231 1.23 -1.20 -16.12
N ILE A 232 1.11 -1.44 -14.83
CA ILE A 232 0.99 -2.77 -14.25
C ILE A 232 -0.35 -2.88 -13.55
N ARG A 233 -0.94 -4.08 -13.62
CA ARG A 233 -2.09 -4.44 -12.80
C ARG A 233 -1.67 -5.60 -11.91
N VAL A 234 -1.85 -5.43 -10.62
CA VAL A 234 -1.56 -6.47 -9.63
C VAL A 234 -2.90 -7.03 -9.17
N ASN A 235 -3.11 -8.33 -9.37
CA ASN A 235 -4.24 -9.05 -8.79
C ASN A 235 -3.68 -9.97 -7.70
N LEU A 236 -4.13 -9.78 -6.46
CA LEU A 236 -3.71 -10.62 -5.35
C LEU A 236 -4.70 -11.78 -5.20
N LEU A 237 -4.21 -13.00 -5.42
CA LEU A 237 -4.98 -14.22 -5.19
C LEU A 237 -4.49 -14.86 -3.89
N ARG A 238 -5.37 -14.92 -2.88
CA ARG A 238 -5.09 -15.66 -1.66
C ARG A 238 -5.45 -17.12 -1.90
N VAL A 239 -4.43 -17.96 -2.02
CA VAL A 239 -4.62 -19.42 -2.02
C VAL A 239 -4.43 -19.90 -0.59
N SER A 240 -5.52 -20.17 0.12
CA SER A 240 -5.47 -20.88 1.40
C SER A 240 -5.27 -22.36 1.15
N ARG A 241 -4.33 -23.00 1.86
CA ARG A 241 -4.21 -24.46 1.86
C ARG A 241 -5.55 -25.06 2.25
N LYS A 242 -6.04 -26.01 1.45
CA LYS A 242 -7.04 -26.97 1.93
C LYS A 242 -6.31 -27.83 2.95
N GLN A 243 -6.66 -27.66 4.23
CA GLN A 243 -6.30 -28.59 5.29
C GLN A 243 -7.00 -29.93 5.05
#